data_AF-A0A0V8CZP6-F1
#
_entry.id   AF-A0A0V8CZP6-F1
#
_cell.length_a   1.000
_cell.length_b   1.000
_cell.length_c   1.000
_cell.angle_alpha   90.00
_cell.angle_beta   90.00
_cell.angle_gamma   90.00
#
_symmetry.space_group_name_H-M   'P 1'
#
loop_
_entity.id
_entity.type
_entity.pdbx_description
1 polymer ?
#
loop_
_entity_poly.entity_id
_entity_poly.type
_entity_poly.pdbx_seq_one_letter_code
_entity_poly.pdbx_strand_id
1 'polypeptide(L)' 'MEHINKVFGQLNTEHHREYKIIVRHHLKRVYYTTMAREQEVSEGYIRKLAKNGAYYFLQFYDEK' A
#
# COMPACT_ATOMS: atom_id res chain seq x y z
N MET A 1 14.37 -9.84 -7.06
CA MET A 1 14.36 -8.46 -6.52
C MET A 1 13.98 -7.43 -7.57
N GLU A 2 14.54 -7.51 -8.79
CA GLU A 2 14.34 -6.51 -9.85
C GLU A 2 12.86 -6.26 -10.22
N HIS A 3 12.08 -7.34 -10.34
CA HIS A 3 10.64 -7.25 -10.63
C HIS A 3 9.84 -6.58 -9.50
N ILE A 4 10.17 -6.88 -8.23
CA ILE A 4 9.50 -6.29 -7.06
C ILE A 4 9.76 -4.77 -7.01
N ASN A 5 11.00 -4.34 -7.28
CA ASN A 5 11.35 -2.92 -7.32
C ASN A 5 10.62 -2.18 -8.44
N LYS A 6 10.42 -2.82 -9.60
CA LYS A 6 9.63 -2.27 -10.71
C LYS A 6 8.17 -2.04 -10.31
N VAL A 7 7.53 -3.06 -9.69
CA VAL A 7 6.14 -2.97 -9.23
C VAL A 7 5.97 -1.88 -8.17
N PHE A 8 6.89 -1.78 -7.20
CA PHE A 8 6.87 -0.68 -6.23
C PHE A 8 7.06 0.69 -6.89
N GLY A 9 7.89 0.80 -7.94
CA GLY A 9 8.07 2.02 -8.71
C GLY A 9 6.79 2.46 -9.44
N GLN A 10 6.09 1.52 -10.08
CA GLN A 10 4.80 1.77 -10.74
C GLN A 10 3.74 2.18 -9.73
N LEU A 11 3.61 1.41 -8.63
CA LEU A 11 2.65 1.71 -7.57
C LEU A 11 2.89 3.08 -6.93
N ASN A 12 4.15 3.49 -6.73
CA ASN A 12 4.46 4.81 -6.20
C ASN A 12 4.08 5.94 -7.17
N THR A 13 4.10 5.67 -8.48
CA THR A 13 3.74 6.64 -9.53
C THR A 13 2.22 6.76 -9.69
N GLU A 14 1.52 5.63 -9.80
CA GLU A 14 0.09 5.57 -10.13
C GLU A 14 -0.81 5.64 -8.88
N HIS A 15 -0.33 5.10 -7.76
CA HIS A 15 -1.09 4.93 -6.52
C HIS A 15 -0.25 5.32 -5.29
N HIS A 16 0.26 6.55 -5.30
CA HIS A 16 1.19 7.06 -4.29
C HIS A 16 0.68 6.93 -2.83
N ARG A 17 -0.64 7.04 -2.63
CA ARG A 17 -1.30 6.86 -1.32
C ARG A 17 -1.21 5.41 -0.86
N GLU A 18 -1.62 4.47 -1.69
CA GLU A 18 -1.62 3.04 -1.41
C GLU A 18 -0.19 2.55 -1.17
N TYR A 19 0.77 3.01 -1.97
CA TYR A 19 2.20 2.77 -1.76
C TYR A 19 2.64 3.18 -0.34
N LYS A 20 2.32 4.41 0.08
CA LYS A 20 2.66 4.92 1.43
C LYS A 20 2.04 4.08 2.55
N ILE A 21 0.80 3.63 2.38
CA ILE A 21 0.09 2.80 3.36
C ILE A 21 0.75 1.43 3.50
N ILE A 22 1.06 0.77 2.38
CA ILE A 22 1.68 -0.57 2.36
C ILE A 22 3.08 -0.53 2.98
N VAL A 23 3.92 0.44 2.59
CA VAL A 23 5.27 0.59 3.14
C VAL A 23 5.23 0.84 4.65
N ARG A 24 4.37 1.74 5.12
CA ARG A 24 4.26 2.05 6.56
C ARG A 24 3.69 0.89 7.37
N HIS A 25 2.77 0.12 6.80
CA HIS A 25 2.27 -1.11 7.40
C HIS A 25 3.40 -2.14 7.60
N HIS A 26 4.20 -2.41 6.56
CA HIS A 26 5.31 -3.36 6.63
C HIS A 26 6.44 -2.92 7.58
N LEU A 27 6.74 -1.61 7.62
CA LEU A 27 7.71 -1.07 8.56
C LEU A 27 7.18 -0.98 10.00
N LYS A 28 5.91 -1.31 10.25
CA LYS A 28 5.21 -1.16 11.55
C LYS A 28 5.38 0.24 12.17
N ARG A 29 5.57 1.26 11.33
CA ARG A 29 6.02 2.58 11.78
C ARG A 29 4.88 3.49 12.28
N VAL A 30 3.61 3.16 12.02
CA VAL A 30 2.46 4.02 12.36
C VAL A 30 1.18 3.20 12.57
N TYR A 31 0.32 3.61 13.50
CA TYR A 31 -1.02 3.04 13.72
C TYR A 31 -1.99 3.35 12.57
N TYR A 32 -2.92 2.43 12.27
CA TYR A 32 -3.89 2.60 11.18
C TYR A 32 -4.78 3.85 11.35
N THR A 33 -5.14 4.20 12.58
CA THR A 33 -5.89 5.42 12.92
C THR A 33 -5.18 6.70 12.46
N THR A 34 -3.88 6.80 12.75
CA THR A 34 -3.06 7.95 12.37
C THR A 34 -2.91 8.03 10.85
N MET A 35 -2.65 6.90 10.18
CA MET A 35 -2.56 6.87 8.73
C MET A 35 -3.87 7.25 8.04
N ALA A 36 -5.00 6.84 8.61
CA ALA A 36 -6.34 7.18 8.11
C ALA A 36 -6.58 8.70 8.17
N ARG A 37 -6.22 9.34 9.29
CA ARG A 37 -6.32 10.80 9.46
C ARG A 37 -5.43 11.57 8.49
N GLU A 38 -4.16 11.18 8.38
CA GLU A 38 -3.20 11.84 7.49
C GLU A 38 -3.57 11.72 6.00
N GLN A 39 -4.28 10.66 5.62
CA GLN A 39 -4.67 10.38 4.24
C GLN A 39 -6.14 10.75 3.93
N GLU A 40 -6.87 11.28 4.92
CA GLU A 40 -8.29 11.64 4.83
C GLU A 40 -9.18 10.48 4.34
N VAL A 41 -8.91 9.28 4.83
CA VAL A 41 -9.68 8.06 4.51
C VAL A 41 -10.15 7.38 5.79
N SER A 42 -11.05 6.41 5.66
CA SER A 42 -11.49 5.61 6.81
C SER A 42 -10.39 4.64 7.26
N GLU A 43 -10.33 4.37 8.55
CA GLU A 43 -9.44 3.34 9.08
C GLU A 43 -9.78 1.94 8.53
N GLY A 44 -11.06 1.68 8.25
CA GLY A 44 -11.51 0.47 7.58
C GLY A 44 -10.90 0.30 6.18
N TYR A 45 -10.76 1.39 5.42
CA TYR A 45 -10.05 1.39 4.13
C TYR A 45 -8.59 0.99 4.30
N ILE A 46 -7.88 1.62 5.24
CA ILE A 46 -6.48 1.28 5.57
C ILE A 46 -6.33 -0.18 5.99
N ARG A 47 -7.21 -0.68 6.87
CA ARG A 47 -7.17 -2.08 7.33
C ARG A 47 -7.47 -3.06 6.20
N LYS A 48 -8.40 -2.75 5.32
CA LYS A 48 -8.70 -3.56 4.14
C LYS A 48 -7.51 -3.58 3.19
N LEU A 49 -6.88 -2.44 2.93
CA LEU A 49 -5.65 -2.35 2.13
C LEU A 49 -4.45 -3.05 2.77
N ALA A 50 -4.29 -3.01 4.10
CA ALA A 50 -3.20 -3.70 4.77
C ALA A 50 -3.42 -5.23 4.79
N LYS A 51 -4.65 -5.66 5.09
CA LYS A 51 -5.04 -7.08 5.04
C LYS A 51 -4.95 -7.64 3.62
N ASN A 52 -5.40 -6.86 2.66
CA ASN A 52 -5.30 -7.14 1.23
C ASN A 52 -4.04 -6.49 0.64
N GLY A 53 -2.99 -6.23 1.43
CA GLY A 53 -1.77 -5.56 0.94
C GLY A 53 -1.11 -6.36 -0.17
N ALA A 54 -1.37 -7.66 -0.17
CA ALA A 54 -1.09 -8.57 -1.25
C ALA A 54 -1.99 -8.33 -2.48
N TYR A 55 -3.27 -8.00 -2.38
CA TYR A 55 -4.19 -7.91 -3.53
C TYR A 55 -3.81 -6.82 -4.53
N TYR A 56 -3.48 -5.60 -4.09
CA TYR A 56 -3.01 -4.56 -5.00
C TYR A 56 -1.64 -4.92 -5.59
N PHE A 57 -0.75 -5.47 -4.76
CA PHE A 57 0.55 -5.94 -5.21
C PHE A 57 0.44 -7.08 -6.23
N LEU A 58 -0.47 -8.03 -5.99
CA LEU A 58 -0.78 -9.18 -6.84
C LEU A 58 -1.48 -8.74 -8.12
N GLN A 59 -2.38 -7.77 -8.09
CA GLN A 59 -3.01 -7.27 -9.31
C GLN A 59 -1.96 -6.67 -10.26
N PHE A 60 -1.03 -5.85 -9.76
CA PHE A 60 0.07 -5.31 -10.57
C PHE A 60 1.20 -6.31 -10.87
N TYR A 61 1.33 -7.38 -10.09
CA TYR A 61 2.35 -8.43 -10.28
C TYR A 61 1.87 -9.55 -11.22
N ASP A 62 0.58 -9.88 -11.18
CA ASP A 62 -0.09 -10.90 -12.01
C ASP A 62 -0.59 -10.33 -13.34
N GLU A 63 -0.84 -9.02 -13.45
CA GLU A 63 -0.96 -8.33 -14.74
C GLU A 63 0.43 -8.30 -15.42
N LYS A 64 0.75 -9.41 -16.08
CA LYS A 64 1.91 -9.59 -16.94
C LYS A 64 1.72 -8.99 -18.33
#